data_AF-A0A965KTT7-F1
#
_entry.id   AF-A0A965KTT7-F1
#
_cell.length_a   1.000
_cell.length_b   1.000
_cell.length_c   1.000
_cell.angle_alpha   90.00
_cell.angle_beta   90.00
_cell.angle_gamma   90.00
#
_symmetry.space_group_name_H-M   'P 1'
#
loop_
_entity.id
_entity.type
_entity.pdbx_description
1 polymer ?
#
loop_
_entity_poly.entity_id
_entity_poly.type
_entity_poly.pdbx_seq_one_letter_code
_entity_poly.pdbx_strand_id
1 'polypeptide(L)' 'QLFYEIKNGQLGALLRDGAYQGRTTQFWRSLDGLGDKSTYHLDGTFTCGKAEPVQVAPVSHGSPPARFRNISILNPCNEK' A
#
# COMPACT_ATOMS: atom_id res chain seq x y z
N GLN A 1 9.91 -1.56 -0.13
CA GLN A 1 8.54 -2.03 0.18
C GLN A 1 8.62 -3.53 0.43
N LEU A 2 7.84 -4.06 1.38
CA LEU A 2 7.78 -5.49 1.69
C LEU A 2 6.37 -5.99 1.43
N PHE A 3 6.25 -7.23 0.96
CA PHE A 3 4.96 -7.87 0.65
C PHE A 3 4.88 -9.21 1.36
N TYR A 4 3.78 -9.49 2.04
CA TYR A 4 3.56 -10.76 2.71
C TYR A 4 2.23 -11.35 2.26
N GLU A 5 2.20 -12.66 2.10
CA GLU A 5 0.95 -13.38 1.94
C GLU A 5 0.16 -13.38 3.26
N ILE A 6 -1.17 -13.31 3.19
CA ILE A 6 -2.05 -13.57 4.33
C ILE A 6 -2.96 -14.74 3.95
N LYS A 7 -2.87 -15.85 4.69
CA LYS A 7 -3.74 -17.03 4.54
C LYS A 7 -4.44 -17.32 5.86
N ASN A 8 -5.76 -17.54 5.83
CA ASN A 8 -6.57 -17.84 7.02
C ASN A 8 -6.37 -16.85 8.19
N GLY A 9 -6.14 -15.57 7.88
CA GLY A 9 -5.93 -14.52 8.88
C GLY A 9 -4.51 -14.49 9.48
N GLN A 10 -3.57 -15.28 8.98
CA GLN A 10 -2.20 -15.33 9.47
C GLN A 10 -1.22 -14.84 8.40
N LEU A 11 -0.17 -14.15 8.84
CA LEU A 11 0.95 -13.73 7.99
C LEU A 11 1.72 -14.97 7.52
N GLY A 12 1.93 -15.08 6.21
CA GLY A 12 2.63 -16.18 5.55
C GLY A 12 3.98 -15.75 5.00
N ALA A 13 4.32 -16.29 3.83
CA ALA A 13 5.61 -16.06 3.18
C ALA A 13 5.79 -14.60 2.74
N LEU A 14 7.06 -14.15 2.74
CA LEU A 14 7.47 -12.92 2.08
C LEU A 14 7.37 -13.12 0.55
N LEU A 15 6.69 -12.20 -0.13
CA LEU A 15 6.54 -12.18 -1.57
C LEU A 15 7.54 -11.20 -2.19
N ARG A 16 8.01 -11.53 -3.39
CA ARG A 16 8.94 -10.70 -4.15
C ARG A 16 8.17 -9.82 -5.14
N ASP A 17 8.62 -8.57 -5.29
CA ASP A 17 8.27 -7.65 -6.39
C ASP A 17 6.76 -7.46 -6.64
N GLY A 18 6.01 -7.06 -5.60
CA GLY A 18 4.59 -6.76 -5.72
C GLY A 18 4.30 -5.37 -6.28
N ALA A 19 3.32 -5.27 -7.17
CA ALA A 19 2.68 -4.00 -7.54
C ALA A 19 1.16 -4.20 -7.61
N TYR A 20 0.39 -3.11 -7.55
CA TYR A 20 -1.05 -3.17 -7.74
C TYR A 20 -1.51 -2.10 -8.71
N GLN A 21 -2.62 -2.36 -9.42
CA GLN A 21 -3.25 -1.36 -10.26
C GLN A 21 -4.76 -1.29 -10.03
N GLY A 22 -5.32 -0.10 -10.26
CA GLY A 22 -6.75 0.12 -10.23
C GLY A 22 -7.10 1.54 -10.62
N ARG A 23 -8.35 1.76 -11.06
CA ARG A 23 -8.88 3.12 -11.20
C ARG A 23 -9.18 3.68 -9.81
N THR A 24 -8.76 4.91 -9.53
CA THR A 24 -8.86 5.54 -8.19
C THR A 24 -10.23 5.37 -7.55
N THR A 25 -11.32 5.66 -8.28
CA THR A 25 -12.68 5.55 -7.72
C THR A 25 -13.08 4.11 -7.41
N GLN A 26 -12.64 3.14 -8.21
CA GLN A 26 -12.92 1.72 -7.96
C GLN A 26 -12.09 1.19 -6.80
N PHE A 27 -10.81 1.57 -6.72
CA PHE A 27 -9.90 1.20 -5.64
C PHE A 27 -10.43 1.70 -4.29
N TRP A 28 -10.76 2.98 -4.16
CA TRP A 28 -11.27 3.52 -2.90
C TRP A 28 -12.64 2.98 -2.52
N ARG A 29 -13.48 2.62 -3.51
CA ARG A 29 -14.76 1.95 -3.25
C ARG A 29 -14.60 0.51 -2.76
N SER A 30 -13.44 -0.13 -2.95
CA SER A 30 -13.20 -1.49 -2.45
C SER A 30 -12.61 -1.55 -1.04
N LEU A 31 -12.42 -0.39 -0.40
CA LEU A 31 -12.06 -0.29 1.01
C LEU A 31 -13.18 -0.86 1.89
N ASP A 32 -12.89 -1.94 2.62
CA ASP A 32 -13.87 -2.63 3.48
C ASP A 32 -13.41 -2.77 4.93
N GLY A 33 -12.27 -2.18 5.28
CA GLY A 33 -11.74 -2.20 6.64
C GLY A 33 -10.66 -1.16 6.84
N LEU A 34 -10.67 -0.55 8.03
CA LEU A 34 -9.65 0.36 8.51
C LEU A 34 -9.21 -0.08 9.90
N GLY A 35 -7.93 0.07 10.19
CA GLY A 35 -7.41 -0.01 11.54
C GLY A 35 -7.97 1.13 12.40
N ASP A 36 -8.00 0.91 13.71
CA ASP A 36 -8.47 1.91 14.66
C ASP A 36 -7.40 3.00 14.92
N LYS A 37 -7.73 3.93 15.83
CA LYS A 37 -6.83 5.03 16.21
C LYS A 37 -5.48 4.55 16.75
N SER A 38 -5.41 3.38 17.37
CA SER A 38 -4.16 2.84 17.93
C SER A 38 -3.17 2.41 16.85
N THR A 39 -3.67 2.17 15.63
CA THR A 39 -2.87 1.74 14.47
C THR A 39 -2.45 2.89 13.55
N TYR A 40 -2.90 4.11 13.81
CA TYR A 40 -2.55 5.27 13.00
C TYR A 40 -1.06 5.59 13.11
N HIS A 41 -0.40 5.78 11.97
CA HIS A 41 0.99 6.21 11.89
C HIS A 41 1.11 7.44 10.98
N LEU A 42 1.97 8.39 11.35
CA LEU A 42 2.28 9.58 10.54
C LEU A 42 3.73 9.51 10.08
N ASP A 43 3.91 9.34 8.77
CA ASP A 43 5.22 9.35 8.13
C ASP A 43 5.43 10.61 7.30
N GLY A 44 6.68 10.92 7.00
CA GLY A 44 7.03 12.05 6.15
C GLY A 44 8.35 11.89 5.44
N THR A 45 8.57 12.76 4.46
CA THR A 45 9.80 12.87 3.67
C THR A 45 10.13 14.33 3.42
N PHE A 46 11.42 14.65 3.26
CA PHE A 46 11.89 16.00 2.97
C PHE A 46 11.68 16.44 1.50
N THR A 47 11.22 15.52 0.63
CA THR A 47 10.97 15.76 -0.79
C THR A 47 9.54 15.41 -1.17
N CYS A 48 8.94 16.10 -2.14
CA CYS A 48 7.52 15.87 -2.45
C CYS A 48 7.24 14.70 -3.41
N GLY A 49 8.27 14.11 -4.02
CA GLY A 49 8.16 12.96 -4.92
C GLY A 49 7.35 13.18 -6.21
N LYS A 50 7.10 14.43 -6.62
CA LYS A 50 6.15 14.77 -7.70
C LYS A 50 6.71 14.89 -9.13
N ALA A 51 8.02 14.80 -9.36
CA ALA A 51 8.63 14.77 -10.71
C ALA A 51 10.16 14.78 -10.58
N GLU A 52 10.84 14.69 -11.72
CA GLU A 52 12.19 15.26 -11.90
C GLU A 52 12.10 16.69 -12.50
N PRO A 53 12.89 17.66 -12.01
CA PRO A 53 13.86 17.54 -10.92
C PRO A 53 13.19 17.43 -9.55
N VAL A 54 13.87 16.78 -8.60
CA VAL A 54 13.33 16.59 -7.24
C VAL A 54 13.06 17.95 -6.59
N GLN A 55 11.87 18.11 -6.02
CA GLN A 55 11.50 19.34 -5.31
C GLN A 55 11.69 19.12 -3.81
N VAL A 56 12.52 19.96 -3.19
CA VAL A 56 12.71 20.01 -1.74
C VAL A 56 11.51 20.72 -1.13
N ALA A 57 10.51 19.93 -0.79
CA ALA A 57 9.28 20.37 -0.16
C ALA A 57 8.85 19.25 0.80
N PRO A 58 9.02 19.46 2.12
CA PRO A 58 8.64 18.46 3.11
C PRO A 58 7.15 18.13 3.01
N VAL A 59 6.83 16.84 3.00
CA VAL A 59 5.45 16.35 2.98
C VAL A 59 5.29 15.21 3.98
N SER A 60 4.08 15.07 4.51
CA SER A 60 3.69 14.01 5.42
C SER A 60 2.40 13.34 4.97
N HIS A 61 2.25 12.06 5.28
CA HIS A 61 1.00 11.32 5.08
C HIS A 61 0.78 10.40 6.27
N GLY A 62 -0.41 10.50 6.86
CA GLY A 62 -0.79 9.64 7.97
C GLY A 62 -1.94 8.73 7.58
N SER A 63 -1.81 7.45 7.93
CA SER A 63 -2.83 6.46 7.63
C SER A 63 -2.79 5.33 8.66
N PRO A 64 -3.94 4.79 9.07
CA PRO A 64 -3.98 3.45 9.64
C PRO A 64 -3.80 2.40 8.53
N PRO A 65 -3.58 1.12 8.87
CA PRO A 65 -3.74 0.02 7.93
C PRO A 65 -5.15 0.03 7.31
N ALA A 66 -5.22 -0.28 6.03
CA ALA A 66 -6.46 -0.28 5.26
C ALA A 66 -6.57 -1.59 4.46
N ARG A 67 -7.78 -2.17 4.40
CA ARG A 67 -8.06 -3.39 3.65
C ARG A 67 -8.87 -3.08 2.40
N PHE A 68 -8.31 -3.41 1.25
CA PHE A 68 -8.95 -3.24 -0.05
C PHE A 68 -9.26 -4.61 -0.66
N ARG A 69 -10.49 -4.81 -1.11
CA ARG A 69 -10.92 -6.06 -1.74
C ARG A 69 -10.75 -6.02 -3.25
N ASN A 70 -10.55 -7.20 -3.82
CA ASN A 70 -10.57 -7.42 -5.28
C ASN A 70 -9.63 -6.49 -6.05
N ILE A 71 -8.44 -6.22 -5.50
CA ILE A 71 -7.41 -5.43 -6.15
C ILE A 71 -6.58 -6.34 -7.06
N SER A 72 -6.34 -5.86 -8.29
CA SER A 72 -5.44 -6.55 -9.22
C SER A 72 -4.00 -6.32 -8.78
N ILE A 73 -3.31 -7.42 -8.44
CA ILE A 73 -1.88 -7.42 -8.14
C ILE A 73 -1.13 -7.73 -9.44
N LEU A 74 -0.20 -6.86 -9.79
CA LEU A 74 0.74 -7.03 -10.88
C LEU A 74 1.96 -7.78 -10.35
N ASN A 75 2.46 -8.73 -11.14
CA ASN A 75 3.56 -9.64 -10.78
C ASN A 75 3.35 -10.40 -9.46
N PRO A 76 2.23 -11.14 -9.28
CA PRO A 76 2.15 -12.09 -8.17
C PRO A 76 3.05 -13.28 -8.52
N CYS A 77 4.38 -13.13 -8.41
CA CYS A 77 5.37 -14.19 -8.62
C CYS A 77 5.02 -15.18 -9.76
N ASN A 78 5.38 -14.86 -11.01
CA ASN A 78 5.58 -15.91 -12.01
C ASN A 78 6.79 -16.76 -11.59
N GLU A 79 6.59 -17.66 -10.64
CA GLU A 79 7.43 -18.84 -10.44
C GLU A 79 6.50 -20.04 -10.39
N LYS A 80 6.71 -20.95 -11.34
CA LYS A 80 6.07 -22.26 -11.42
C LYS A 80 6.38 -23.10 -10.20
#